data_AF-A0A2T5U5F7-F1
#
_entry.id   AF-A0A2T5U5F7-F1
#
_cell.length_a   1.000
_cell.length_b   1.000
_cell.length_c   1.000
_cell.angle_alpha   90.00
_cell.angle_beta   90.00
_cell.angle_gamma   90.00
#
_symmetry.space_group_name_H-M   'P 1'
#
loop_
_entity.id
_entity.type
_entity.pdbx_description
1 polymer ?
#
loop_
_entity_poly.entity_id
_entity_poly.type
_entity_poly.pdbx_seq_one_letter_code
_entity_poly.pdbx_strand_id
1 'polypeptide(L)' 'MTRHDLAIAKWKCSFLAKNIVILRQSDPEPHVLNLIASHQHELDLLLAAIVKTHEAKDWAAAWMAKSQTEGGVALAAS' A
#
# COMPACT_ATOMS: atom_id res chain seq x y z
N MET A 1 10.10 -3.78 -0.99
CA MET A 1 9.93 -2.45 -0.37
C MET A 1 10.37 -2.54 1.09
N THR A 2 11.36 -1.75 1.51
CA THR A 2 11.83 -1.73 2.91
C THR A 2 10.80 -1.05 3.83
N ARG A 3 11.01 -1.09 5.15
CA ARG A 3 10.17 -0.31 6.09
C ARG A 3 10.26 1.20 5.84
N HIS A 4 11.45 1.68 5.47
CA HIS A 4 11.69 3.07 5.13
C HIS A 4 10.94 3.47 3.86
N ASP A 5 11.03 2.66 2.80
CA ASP A 5 10.30 2.89 1.54
C ASP A 5 8.78 2.90 1.76
N LEU A 6 8.27 2.03 2.63
CA LEU A 6 6.84 2.00 2.97
C LEU A 6 6.40 3.27 3.70
N ALA A 7 7.22 3.79 4.63
CA ALA A 7 6.93 5.05 5.31
C ALA A 7 6.91 6.23 4.32
N ILE A 8 7.88 6.28 3.39
CA ILE A 8 7.91 7.27 2.30
C ILE A 8 6.66 7.14 1.42
N ALA A 9 6.30 5.93 1.01
CA ALA A 9 5.14 5.70 0.16
C ALA A 9 3.84 6.17 0.84
N LYS A 10 3.64 5.86 2.12
CA LYS A 10 2.49 6.32 2.91
C LYS A 10 2.45 7.85 3.05
N TRP A 11 3.62 8.46 3.27
CA TRP A 11 3.73 9.92 3.33
C TRP A 11 3.37 10.55 1.98
N LYS A 12 3.88 10.01 0.87
CA LYS A 12 3.54 10.45 -0.49
C LYS A 12 2.05 10.33 -0.79
N CYS A 13 1.40 9.22 -0.41
CA CYS A 13 -0.05 9.08 -0.56
C CYS A 13 -0.80 10.21 0.17
N SER A 14 -0.41 10.51 1.42
CA SER A 14 -0.99 11.61 2.19
C SER A 14 -0.77 12.98 1.53
N PHE A 15 0.41 13.20 0.96
CA PHE A 15 0.77 14.44 0.28
C PHE A 15 -0.06 14.64 -1.01
N LEU A 16 -0.12 13.61 -1.87
CA LEU A 16 -0.89 13.65 -3.12
C LEU A 16 -2.38 13.84 -2.86
N ALA A 17 -2.95 13.15 -1.88
CA ALA A 17 -4.35 13.30 -1.51
C ALA A 17 -4.69 14.75 -1.10
N LYS A 18 -3.81 15.41 -0.33
CA LYS A 18 -3.98 16.82 0.03
C LYS A 18 -3.91 17.74 -1.18
N ASN A 19 -2.93 17.55 -2.07
CA ASN A 19 -2.82 18.36 -3.27
C ASN A 19 -4.05 18.23 -4.18
N ILE A 20 -4.58 17.01 -4.35
CA ILE A 20 -5.80 16.79 -5.12
C ILE A 20 -6.98 17.58 -4.52
N VAL A 21 -7.14 17.56 -3.19
CA VAL A 21 -8.20 18.32 -2.51
C VAL A 21 -8.03 19.82 -2.75
N ILE A 22 -6.81 20.35 -2.64
CA ILE A 22 -6.52 21.76 -2.88
C ILE A 22 -6.81 22.15 -4.33
N LEU A 23 -6.33 21.36 -5.30
CA LEU A 23 -6.54 21.63 -6.73
C LEU A 23 -8.04 21.60 -7.11
N ARG A 24 -8.84 20.75 -6.45
CA ARG A 24 -10.29 20.71 -6.64
C ARG A 24 -11.02 21.94 -6.09
N GLN A 25 -10.37 22.74 -5.24
CA GLN A 25 -10.92 24.01 -4.75
C GLN A 25 -10.62 25.17 -5.71
N SER A 26 -9.74 24.98 -6.69
CA SER A 26 -9.46 25.95 -7.75
C SER A 26 -10.47 25.86 -8.88
N ASP A 27 -10.47 26.87 -9.77
CA ASP A 27 -11.28 26.84 -10.99
C ASP A 27 -10.92 25.64 -11.87
N PRO A 28 -11.91 25.02 -12.55
CA PRO A 28 -11.71 23.81 -13.35
C PRO A 28 -11.07 24.12 -14.71
N GLU A 29 -9.88 24.69 -14.68
CA GLU A 29 -9.10 24.94 -15.89
C GLU A 29 -8.51 23.62 -16.42
N PRO A 30 -8.40 23.43 -17.75
CA PRO A 30 -7.91 22.19 -18.32
C PRO A 30 -6.56 21.71 -17.77
N HIS A 31 -5.66 22.65 -17.45
CA HIS A 31 -4.36 22.33 -16.87
C HIS A 31 -4.46 21.84 -15.41
N VAL A 32 -5.40 22.39 -14.62
CA VAL A 32 -5.68 21.94 -13.25
C VAL A 32 -6.28 20.54 -13.26
N LEU A 33 -7.22 20.27 -14.17
CA LEU A 33 -7.82 18.95 -14.33
C LEU A 33 -6.79 17.89 -14.73
N ASN A 34 -5.87 18.23 -15.65
CA ASN A 34 -4.76 17.35 -16.02
C ASN A 34 -3.82 17.07 -14.84
N LEU A 35 -3.54 18.09 -14.01
CA LEU A 35 -2.70 17.93 -12.82
C LEU A 35 -3.38 17.05 -11.77
N ILE A 36 -4.68 17.21 -11.56
CA ILE A 36 -5.47 16.32 -10.69
C ILE A 36 -5.40 14.88 -11.20
N ALA A 37 -5.62 14.64 -12.49
CA ALA A 37 -5.58 13.30 -13.08
C ALA A 37 -4.19 12.66 -12.92
N SER A 38 -3.12 13.44 -13.11
CA SER A 38 -1.73 13.00 -12.88
C SER A 38 -1.49 12.58 -11.43
N HIS A 39 -1.90 13.42 -10.46
CA HIS A 39 -1.75 13.09 -9.04
C HIS A 39 -2.60 11.89 -8.61
N GLN A 40 -3.80 11.73 -9.18
CA GLN A 40 -4.64 10.56 -8.93
C GLN A 40 -3.97 9.29 -9.45
N HIS A 41 -3.41 9.32 -10.67
CA HIS A 41 -2.70 8.18 -11.22
C HIS A 41 -1.49 7.79 -10.38
N GLU A 42 -0.67 8.75 -9.93
CA GLU A 42 0.46 8.49 -9.04
C GLU A 42 0.00 7.88 -7.70
N LEU A 43 -1.09 8.39 -7.14
CA LEU A 43 -1.68 7.88 -5.90
C LEU A 43 -2.14 6.42 -6.06
N ASP A 44 -2.82 6.09 -7.14
CA ASP A 44 -3.32 4.75 -7.42
C ASP A 44 -2.16 3.75 -7.55
N LEU A 45 -1.08 4.13 -8.25
CA LEU A 45 0.12 3.31 -8.38
C LEU A 45 0.79 3.05 -7.02
N LEU A 46 0.92 4.07 -6.18
CA LEU A 46 1.51 3.93 -4.84
C LEU A 46 0.65 3.04 -3.95
N LEU A 47 -0.68 3.20 -3.98
CA LEU A 47 -1.59 2.36 -3.21
C LEU A 47 -1.52 0.91 -3.66
N ALA A 48 -1.51 0.63 -4.97
CA ALA A 48 -1.35 -0.71 -5.50
C ALA A 48 -0.02 -1.36 -5.05
N ALA A 49 1.08 -0.60 -5.08
CA ALA A 49 2.38 -1.08 -4.62
C ALA A 49 2.40 -1.39 -3.11
N ILE A 50 1.73 -0.57 -2.30
CA ILE A 50 1.58 -0.79 -0.85
C ILE A 50 0.74 -2.04 -0.58
N VAL A 51 -0.41 -2.19 -1.23
CA VAL A 51 -1.31 -3.35 -1.07
C VAL A 51 -0.58 -4.63 -1.43
N LYS A 52 0.08 -4.70 -2.58
CA LYS A 52 0.87 -5.87 -2.99
C LYS A 52 1.94 -6.24 -1.97
N THR A 53 2.55 -5.24 -1.32
CA THR A 53 3.55 -5.47 -0.26
C THR A 53 2.91 -5.96 1.04
N HIS A 54 1.71 -5.49 1.37
CA HIS A 54 0.95 -5.94 2.53
C HIS A 54 0.42 -7.36 2.35
N GLU A 55 -0.21 -7.67 1.21
CA GLU A 55 -0.68 -9.03 0.89
C GLU A 55 0.47 -10.05 0.91
N ALA A 56 1.65 -9.70 0.40
CA ALA A 56 2.82 -10.55 0.46
C ALA A 56 3.29 -10.81 1.91
N LYS A 57 3.14 -9.82 2.81
CA LYS A 57 3.46 -9.98 4.25
C LYS A 57 2.42 -10.83 4.96
N ASP A 58 1.13 -10.62 4.67
CA ASP A 58 0.04 -11.37 5.29
C ASP A 58 0.05 -12.83 4.83
N TRP A 59 0.34 -13.08 3.54
CA TRP A 59 0.57 -14.42 3.01
C TRP A 59 1.77 -15.12 3.68
N ALA A 60 2.90 -14.42 3.82
CA ALA A 60 4.08 -14.97 4.49
C ALA A 60 3.81 -15.27 5.98
N ALA A 61 3.04 -14.42 6.67
CA ALA A 61 2.62 -14.64 8.05
C ALA A 61 1.68 -15.85 8.17
N ALA A 62 0.70 -15.98 7.28
CA ALA A 62 -0.21 -17.12 7.23
C ALA A 62 0.51 -18.44 6.92
N TRP A 63 1.47 -18.42 6.00
CA TRP A 63 2.31 -19.58 5.66
C TRP A 63 3.18 -20.03 6.83
N MET A 64 3.82 -19.08 7.52
CA MET A 64 4.62 -19.37 8.72
C MET A 64 3.76 -19.94 9.86
N ALA A 65 2.55 -19.40 10.08
CA ALA A 65 1.61 -19.93 11.05
C ALA A 65 1.17 -21.37 10.72
N LYS A 66 0.89 -21.65 9.44
CA LYS A 66 0.56 -23.01 8.98
C LYS A 66 1.72 -23.99 9.20
N SER A 67 2.95 -23.58 8.85
CA SER A 67 4.16 -24.41 8.98
C SER A 67 4.48 -24.78 10.45
N GLN A 68 4.20 -23.88 11.40
CA GLN A 68 4.35 -24.16 12.84
C GLN A 68 3.27 -25.07 13.40
N THR A 69 2.05 -25.02 12.84
CA THR A 69 0.93 -25.86 13.28
C THR A 69 1.10 -27.31 12.81
N GLU A 70 1.67 -27.51 11.61
CA GLU A 70 1.92 -28.84 11.05
C GLU A 70 3.20 -29.51 11.59
N GLY A 71 4.17 -28.74 12.09
CA GLY A 71 5.41 -29.28 12.68
C GLY A 71 5.30 -29.77 14.14
N GLY A 72 4.17 -29.55 14.81
CA GLY A 72 4.00 -29.83 16.25
C GLY A 72 3.28 -31.14 16.61
N VAL A 73 2.75 -31.90 15.66
CA VAL A 73 1.86 -33.05 15.95
C VAL A 73 2.57 -34.41 15.93
N ALA A 74 3.89 -34.46 15.72
CA ALA A 74 4.64 -35.72 15.60
C ALA A 74 5.28 -36.23 16.91
N LEU A 75 4.91 -35.71 18.09
CA LEU A 75 5.56 -36.11 19.36
C LEU A 75 4.60 -36.26 20.55
N ALA A 76 3.47 -36.95 20.35
CA ALA A 76 2.62 -37.40 21.44
C ALA A 76 2.01 -38.77 21.14
N ALA A 77 2.87 -39.76 20.92
CA ALA A 77 2.50 -41.18 20.95
C ALA A 77 3.73 -42.00 21.35
N SER A 78 4.03 -42.01 22.65
CA SER A 78 4.85 -43.02 23.33
C SER A 78 4.30 -43.26 24.73
#